data_AF-A0A2D4FQ60-F1
#
_entry.id   AF-A0A2D4FQ60-F1
#
_cell.length_a   1.000
_cell.length_b   1.000
_cell.length_c   1.000
_cell.angle_alpha   90.00
_cell.angle_beta   90.00
_cell.angle_gamma   90.00
#
_symmetry.space_group_name_H-M   'P 1'
#
loop_
_entity.id
_entity.type
_entity.pdbx_description
1 polymer ?
#
loop_
_entity_poly.entity_id
_entity_poly.type
_entity_poly.pdbx_seq_one_letter_code
_entity_poly.pdbx_strand_id
1 'polypeptide(L)'
;MNHINKCVSDLLSKSGKTPSNEHAAVWVPDSEATVCMRCQKAKFTPVNRRHHCRKCGFVVCGPCSEKRFLIPSQSSKPVRICDFCYEFLSMGEMSTCQPTRSDSFSQSPKPPLNDISDDDDDDDSSD
;
A
#
# COMPACT_ATOMS: atom_id res chain seq x y z
N MET A 1 16.65 -14.46 -0.11
CA MET A 1 15.71 -14.13 0.98
C MET A 1 16.21 -14.55 2.37
N ASN A 2 16.86 -15.71 2.55
CA ASN A 2 17.30 -16.19 3.88
C ASN A 2 18.32 -15.29 4.62
N HIS A 3 19.20 -14.56 3.93
CA HIS A 3 20.17 -13.70 4.60
C HIS A 3 19.54 -12.42 5.19
N ILE A 4 18.46 -11.91 4.58
CA ILE A 4 17.75 -10.70 5.03
C ILE A 4 17.08 -10.99 6.37
N ASN A 5 16.37 -12.11 6.46
CA ASN A 5 15.68 -12.52 7.69
C ASN A 5 16.66 -12.77 8.83
N LYS A 6 17.80 -13.42 8.55
CA LYS A 6 18.86 -13.66 9.55
C LYS A 6 19.45 -12.35 10.07
N CYS A 7 19.76 -11.41 9.17
CA CYS A 7 20.30 -10.11 9.54
C CYS A 7 19.32 -9.32 10.43
N VAL A 8 18.02 -9.33 10.09
CA VAL A 8 16.98 -8.68 10.89
C VAL A 8 16.87 -9.30 12.29
N SER A 9 16.86 -10.63 12.41
CA SER A 9 16.83 -11.32 13.71
C SER A 9 18.07 -11.04 14.57
N ASP A 10 19.26 -11.02 13.96
CA ASP A 10 20.52 -10.73 14.66
C ASP A 10 20.58 -9.28 15.17
N LEU A 11 19.99 -8.32 14.45
CA LEU A 11 19.87 -6.93 14.88
C LEU A 11 18.85 -6.73 16.00
N LEU A 12 17.71 -7.41 15.95
CA LEU A 12 16.68 -7.37 17.00
C LEU A 12 17.20 -7.96 18.31
N SER A 13 17.86 -9.12 18.25
CA SER A 13 18.45 -9.79 19.42
C SER A 13 19.57 -8.99 20.08
N LYS A 14 20.46 -8.35 19.31
CA LYS A 14 21.51 -7.47 19.86
C LYS A 14 20.99 -6.19 20.49
N SER A 15 19.87 -5.66 19.98
CA SER A 15 19.37 -4.34 20.39
C SER A 15 18.34 -4.39 21.52
N GLY A 16 17.87 -5.58 21.90
CA GLY A 16 16.90 -5.81 22.97
C GLY A 16 15.50 -5.24 22.70
N LYS A 17 15.22 -4.80 21.46
CA LYS A 17 13.91 -4.26 21.06
C LYS A 17 13.04 -5.37 20.49
N THR A 18 11.77 -5.35 20.88
CA THR A 18 10.74 -6.12 20.18
C THR A 18 10.56 -5.54 18.77
N PRO A 19 10.35 -6.39 17.75
CA PRO A 19 10.07 -5.89 16.41
C PRO A 19 8.74 -5.11 16.44
N SER A 20 8.78 -3.83 16.07
CA SER A 20 7.56 -3.08 15.83
C SER A 20 6.86 -3.69 14.61
N ASN A 21 5.66 -4.22 14.80
CA ASN A 21 4.85 -4.72 13.68
C ASN A 21 4.41 -3.58 12.75
N GLU A 22 4.43 -2.34 13.26
CA GLU A 22 4.18 -1.14 12.46
C GLU A 22 5.47 -0.67 11.77
N HIS A 23 5.70 -1.18 10.56
CA HIS A 23 6.72 -0.64 9.67
C HIS A 23 6.28 0.71 9.13
N ALA A 24 7.21 1.67 8.98
CA ALA A 24 6.92 2.93 8.33
C ALA A 24 6.39 2.68 6.91
N ALA A 25 5.41 3.47 6.48
CA ALA A 25 4.84 3.30 5.15
C ALA A 25 5.91 3.48 4.07
N VAL A 26 5.89 2.63 3.04
CA VAL A 26 6.74 2.77 1.87
C VAL A 26 6.34 4.04 1.13
N TRP A 27 7.30 4.95 0.92
CA TRP A 27 7.05 6.19 0.20
C TRP A 27 7.08 5.94 -1.31
N VAL A 28 6.02 6.36 -1.99
CA VAL A 28 5.95 6.29 -3.45
C VAL A 28 6.92 7.32 -4.04
N PRO A 29 7.81 6.93 -4.96
CA PRO A 29 8.73 7.85 -5.64
C PRO A 29 7.99 8.94 -6.40
N ASP A 30 8.53 10.15 -6.39
CA ASP A 30 7.93 11.32 -7.05
C ASP A 30 7.78 11.16 -8.57
N SER A 31 8.65 10.38 -9.20
CA SER A 31 8.61 10.07 -10.64
C SER A 31 7.38 9.24 -11.02
N GLU A 32 6.85 8.44 -10.10
CA GLU A 32 5.70 7.56 -10.32
C GLU A 32 4.38 8.28 -10.03
N ALA A 33 4.41 9.34 -9.22
CA ALA A 33 3.23 10.14 -8.88
C ALA A 33 3.16 11.40 -9.73
N THR A 34 2.40 11.33 -10.84
CA THR A 34 2.09 12.49 -11.70
C THR A 34 0.84 13.26 -11.25
N VAL A 35 -0.05 12.60 -10.51
CA VAL A 35 -1.31 13.15 -9.98
C VAL A 35 -1.47 12.82 -8.49
N CYS A 36 -2.21 13.66 -7.77
CA CYS A 36 -2.56 13.42 -6.38
C CYS A 36 -3.30 12.10 -6.21
N MET A 37 -2.76 11.20 -5.38
CA MET A 37 -3.32 9.86 -5.15
C MET A 37 -4.59 9.86 -4.28
N ARG A 38 -5.04 11.04 -3.80
CA ARG A 38 -6.31 11.19 -3.07
C ARG A 38 -7.41 11.73 -3.95
N CYS A 39 -7.25 12.95 -4.45
CA CYS A 39 -8.31 13.57 -5.26
C CYS A 39 -8.28 13.14 -6.73
N GLN A 40 -7.17 12.59 -7.23
CA GLN A 40 -6.94 12.23 -8.64
C GLN A 40 -7.14 13.36 -9.66
N LYS A 41 -7.39 14.59 -9.18
CA LYS A 41 -7.70 15.77 -9.99
C LYS A 41 -6.48 16.68 -10.17
N ALA A 42 -5.65 16.79 -9.14
CA ALA A 42 -4.52 17.70 -9.14
C ALA A 42 -3.28 17.04 -9.76
N LYS A 43 -2.82 17.56 -10.90
CA LYS A 43 -1.51 17.21 -11.49
C LYS A 43 -0.39 17.92 -10.74
N PHE A 44 0.69 17.21 -10.46
CA PHE A 44 1.85 17.82 -9.81
C PHE A 44 2.67 18.64 -10.80
N THR A 45 3.05 19.84 -10.37
CA THR A 45 3.86 20.79 -11.14
C THR A 45 4.86 21.45 -10.19
N PRO A 46 5.84 22.22 -10.68
CA PRO A 46 6.75 22.98 -9.79
C PRO A 46 6.01 23.91 -8.81
N VAL A 47 4.81 24.37 -9.18
CA VAL A 47 3.93 25.19 -8.34
C VAL A 47 3.04 24.31 -7.45
N ASN A 48 2.39 23.28 -8.01
CA ASN A 48 1.62 22.31 -7.23
C ASN A 48 2.53 21.16 -6.76
N ARG A 49 3.23 21.41 -5.65
CA ARG A 49 4.25 20.50 -5.12
C ARG A 49 3.67 19.21 -4.54
N ARG A 50 4.49 18.16 -4.57
CA ARG A 50 4.19 16.85 -3.99
C ARG A 50 4.36 16.88 -2.47
N HIS A 51 3.50 16.14 -1.78
CA HIS A 51 3.61 15.89 -0.34
C HIS A 51 3.33 14.42 -0.04
N HIS A 52 4.10 13.81 0.86
CA HIS A 52 3.84 12.43 1.29
C HIS A 52 2.94 12.39 2.53
N CYS A 53 1.98 11.48 2.58
CA CYS A 53 1.31 11.14 3.84
C CYS A 53 2.23 10.24 4.67
N ARG A 54 2.56 10.62 5.91
CA ARG A 54 3.46 9.82 6.76
C ARG A 54 2.83 8.52 7.26
N LYS A 55 1.49 8.43 7.28
CA LYS A 55 0.78 7.20 7.65
C LYS A 55 0.67 6.18 6.52
N CYS A 56 0.39 6.60 5.28
CA CYS A 56 0.15 5.68 4.16
C CYS A 56 1.14 5.78 3.00
N GLY A 57 2.12 6.69 3.03
CA GLY A 57 3.18 6.81 2.02
C GLY A 57 2.78 7.45 0.69
N PHE A 58 1.47 7.61 0.43
CA PHE A 58 0.95 8.20 -0.80
C PHE A 58 1.39 9.65 -1.04
N VAL A 59 1.56 9.99 -2.32
CA VAL A 59 1.83 11.35 -2.78
C VAL A 59 0.51 12.10 -2.99
N VAL A 60 0.37 13.22 -2.31
CA VAL A 60 -0.85 14.03 -2.21
C VAL A 60 -0.54 15.52 -2.43
N CYS A 61 -1.53 16.28 -2.89
CA CYS A 61 -1.42 17.73 -3.02
C CYS A 61 -1.63 18.43 -1.66
N GLY A 62 -1.33 19.73 -1.61
CA GLY A 62 -1.54 20.58 -0.43
C GLY A 62 -2.94 20.46 0.16
N PRO A 63 -4.01 20.69 -0.63
CA PRO A 63 -5.39 20.62 -0.17
C PRO A 63 -5.81 19.25 0.40
N CYS A 64 -5.25 18.15 -0.11
CA CYS A 64 -5.58 16.79 0.39
C CYS A 64 -4.79 16.38 1.64
N SER A 65 -4.00 17.28 2.21
CA SER A 65 -3.08 16.98 3.32
C SER A 65 -2.83 18.15 4.26
N GLU A 66 -3.82 19.02 4.44
CA GLU A 66 -3.68 20.22 5.27
C GLU A 66 -3.44 19.90 6.75
N LYS A 67 -3.95 18.74 7.18
CA LYS A 67 -3.92 18.32 8.57
C LYS A 67 -2.61 17.63 8.97
N ARG A 68 -2.31 17.70 10.27
CA ARG A 68 -1.18 17.01 10.89
C ARG A 68 -1.67 16.16 12.06
N PHE A 69 -1.01 15.04 12.30
CA PHE A 69 -1.35 14.11 13.37
C PHE A 69 -0.10 13.58 14.06
N LEU A 70 -0.15 13.36 15.37
CA LEU A 70 0.96 12.78 16.12
C LEU A 70 0.97 11.27 15.94
N ILE A 71 2.03 10.73 15.35
CA ILE A 71 2.25 9.29 15.23
C ILE A 71 3.43 8.92 16.15
N PRO A 72 3.17 8.50 17.42
CA PRO A 72 4.22 8.32 18.41
C PRO A 72 5.31 7.32 17.99
N SER A 73 4.96 6.32 17.18
CA SER A 73 5.89 5.34 16.62
C SER A 73 6.86 5.92 15.58
N GLN A 74 6.58 7.10 15.02
CA GLN A 74 7.38 7.71 13.95
C GLN A 74 8.02 9.06 14.35
N SER A 75 7.39 9.84 15.23
CA SER A 75 7.83 11.21 15.55
C SER A 75 7.23 11.70 16.87
N SER A 76 8.00 12.50 17.62
CA SER A 76 7.53 13.23 18.81
C SER A 76 6.72 14.49 18.47
N LYS A 77 6.69 14.90 17.21
CA LYS A 77 5.93 16.06 16.70
C LYS A 77 4.87 15.63 15.68
N PRO A 78 3.74 16.35 15.57
CA PRO A 78 2.73 16.07 14.55
C PRO A 78 3.30 16.09 13.12
N VAL A 79 3.02 15.04 12.36
CA VAL A 79 3.47 14.86 10.98
C VAL A 79 2.33 15.07 10.00
N ARG A 80 2.67 15.49 8.77
CA ARG A 80 1.68 15.68 7.69
C ARG A 80 1.05 14.34 7.31
N ILE A 81 -0.27 14.30 7.28
CA ILE A 81 -1.02 13.15 6.77
C ILE A 81 -2.12 13.63 5.82
N CYS A 82 -2.59 12.75 4.94
CA CYS A 82 -3.73 13.08 4.10
C CYS A 82 -5.04 13.04 4.90
N ASP A 83 -6.07 13.72 4.41
CA ASP A 83 -7.34 13.89 5.14
C ASP A 83 -8.00 12.55 5.48
N PHE A 84 -7.96 11.58 4.57
CA PHE A 84 -8.44 10.22 4.84
C PHE A 84 -7.76 9.56 6.03
N CYS A 85 -6.43 9.68 6.14
CA CYS A 85 -5.70 9.11 7.28
C CYS A 85 -5.98 9.90 8.56
N TYR A 86 -6.24 11.21 8.44
CA TYR A 86 -6.61 12.02 9.58
C TYR A 86 -7.95 11.58 10.13
N GLU A 87 -8.98 11.46 9.28
CA GLU A 87 -10.30 10.95 9.67
C GLU A 87 -10.21 9.56 10.27
N PHE A 88 -9.49 8.64 9.62
CA PHE A 88 -9.29 7.28 10.13
C PHE A 88 -8.67 7.25 11.53
N LEU A 89 -7.65 8.08 11.79
CA LEU A 89 -6.98 8.14 13.09
C LEU A 89 -7.76 8.95 14.13
N SER A 90 -8.53 9.95 13.71
CA SER A 90 -9.37 10.77 14.59
C SER A 90 -10.65 10.06 15.01
N MET A 91 -11.20 9.17 14.18
CA MET A 91 -12.39 8.38 14.49
C MET A 91 -12.08 7.13 15.31
N GLY A 92 -10.81 6.72 15.38
CA GLY A 92 -10.36 5.52 16.09
C GLY A 92 -9.37 5.85 17.19
N GLU A 93 -9.87 6.27 18.37
CA GLU A 93 -9.14 5.91 19.58
C GLU A 93 -9.13 4.37 19.67
N MET A 94 -7.91 3.81 19.64
CA MET A 94 -7.58 2.45 20.04
C MET A 94 -8.27 1.30 19.27
N SER A 95 -7.68 0.87 18.16
CA SER A 95 -7.70 -0.55 17.77
C SER A 95 -6.49 -0.86 16.90
N THR A 96 -5.47 -1.40 17.53
CA THR A 96 -4.56 -2.37 16.89
C THR A 96 -5.41 -3.50 16.32
N CYS A 97 -5.75 -3.41 15.04
CA CYS A 97 -6.13 -4.61 14.30
C CYS A 97 -4.84 -5.39 14.06
N GLN A 98 -4.53 -6.27 15.01
CA GLN A 98 -3.80 -7.49 14.66
C GLN A 98 -4.52 -8.14 13.48
N PRO A 99 -3.79 -8.68 12.49
CA PRO A 99 -4.41 -9.52 11.49
C PRO A 99 -4.96 -10.77 12.21
N THR A 100 -6.27 -10.82 12.44
CA THR A 100 -6.94 -12.06 12.82
C THR A 100 -6.74 -13.02 11.66
N ARG A 101 -5.90 -14.02 11.88
CA ARG A 101 -5.90 -15.25 11.08
C ARG A 101 -7.28 -15.88 11.26
N SER A 102 -8.20 -15.59 10.37
CA SER A 102 -9.37 -16.41 10.10
C SER A 102 -9.31 -16.78 8.62
N ASP A 103 -8.44 -17.74 8.36
CA ASP A 103 -8.45 -18.54 7.15
C ASP A 103 -9.78 -19.30 7.15
N SER A 104 -10.77 -18.84 6.38
CA SER A 104 -11.97 -19.60 6.05
C SER A 104 -12.77 -18.89 4.95
N PHE A 105 -12.91 -19.62 3.84
CA PHE A 105 -13.79 -19.41 2.69
C PHE A 105 -13.30 -18.49 1.56
N SER A 106 -12.48 -19.11 0.72
CA SER A 106 -12.55 -19.08 -0.74
C SER A 106 -13.96 -18.82 -1.29
N GLN A 107 -14.10 -17.85 -2.18
CA GLN A 107 -14.55 -18.03 -3.57
C GLN A 107 -14.75 -16.66 -4.26
N SER A 108 -13.86 -16.33 -5.19
CA SER A 108 -14.13 -15.33 -6.22
C SER A 108 -14.85 -16.01 -7.40
N PRO A 109 -15.90 -15.43 -7.97
CA PRO A 109 -16.46 -15.92 -9.23
C PRO A 109 -15.51 -15.58 -10.39
N LYS A 110 -15.05 -16.60 -11.12
CA LYS A 110 -14.38 -16.42 -12.42
C LYS A 110 -15.46 -16.25 -13.51
N PRO A 111 -15.31 -15.29 -14.45
CA PRO A 111 -16.13 -15.24 -15.66
C PRO A 111 -15.76 -16.40 -16.61
N PRO A 112 -16.70 -16.86 -17.47
CA PRO A 112 -16.55 -18.09 -18.24
C PRO A 112 -15.51 -17.94 -19.35
N LEU A 113 -14.70 -19.00 -19.51
CA LEU A 113 -13.82 -19.22 -20.64
C LEU A 113 -14.69 -19.61 -21.83
N ASN A 114 -14.49 -18.94 -22.96
CA ASN A 114 -15.07 -19.35 -24.22
C ASN A 114 -14.23 -20.50 -24.77
N ASP A 115 -14.83 -21.69 -24.82
CA ASP A 115 -14.38 -22.85 -25.60
C ASP A 115 -14.34 -22.45 -27.08
N ILE A 116 -13.15 -22.35 -27.66
CA ILE A 116 -12.96 -22.45 -29.11
C ILE A 116 -12.65 -23.92 -29.35
N SER A 117 -13.62 -24.62 -29.94
CA SER A 117 -13.43 -25.96 -30.47
C SER A 117 -12.46 -25.89 -31.65
N ASP A 118 -11.35 -26.59 -31.53
CA ASP A 118 -10.52 -26.99 -32.66
C ASP A 118 -11.35 -27.98 -33.49
N ASP A 119 -11.82 -27.55 -34.67
CA ASP A 119 -12.35 -28.45 -35.69
C ASP A 119 -11.14 -29.06 -36.43
N ASP A 120 -10.88 -30.35 -36.15
CA ASP A 120 -10.05 -31.23 -36.95
C ASP A 120 -10.79 -31.51 -38.28
N ASP A 121 -10.38 -30.85 -39.37
CA ASP A 121 -10.73 -31.28 -40.73
C ASP A 121 -9.66 -32.24 -41.26
N ASP A 122 -10.05 -33.50 -41.37
CA ASP A 122 -9.38 -34.61 -42.03
C ASP A 122 -9.16 -34.37 -43.53
N ASP A 123 -7.99 -34.84 -44.01
CA ASP A 123 -7.77 -35.64 -45.23
C ASP A 123 -8.38 -35.20 -46.58
N ASP A 124 -7.51 -34.87 -47.55
CA ASP A 124 -7.54 -35.62 -48.82
C ASP A 124 -6.18 -35.60 -49.53
N SER A 125 -5.86 -36.76 -50.07
CA SER A 125 -4.62 -37.13 -50.73
C SER A 125 -4.66 -36.86 -52.26
N SER A 126 -3.48 -36.91 -52.88
CA SER A 126 -3.22 -37.39 -54.25
C SER A 126 -3.60 -36.51 -55.45
N ASP A 127 -2.61 -35.88 -56.11
CA ASP A 127 -1.81 -36.37 -57.27
C ASP A 127 -1.14 -35.17 -57.98
#